data_AF-A0A0B3RSX8-F1
#
_entry.id   AF-A0A0B3RSX8-F1
#
_cell.length_a   1.000
_cell.length_b   1.000
_cell.length_c   1.000
_cell.angle_alpha   90.00
_cell.angle_beta   90.00
_cell.angle_gamma   90.00
#
_symmetry.space_group_name_H-M   'P 1'
#
loop_
_entity.id
_entity.type
_entity.pdbx_description
1 polymer ?
#
loop_
_entity_poly.entity_id
_entity_poly.type
_entity_poly.pdbx_seq_one_letter_code
_entity_poly.pdbx_strand_id
1 'polypeptide(L)' 'MTDRYFVEERRLGQWTPVVYHGAAPAKKTAGGVARVFRKDPIKINPGHHRLTLAQLAEVYGVDGRFRGTAP' A
#
# COMPACT_ATOMS: atom_id res chain seq x y z
N MET A 1 -15.70 3.42 -10.11
CA MET A 1 -14.25 3.59 -9.89
C MET A 1 -13.77 2.46 -9.01
N THR A 2 -12.70 1.77 -9.39
CA THR A 2 -12.14 0.68 -8.57
C THR A 2 -11.46 1.28 -7.33
N ASP A 3 -11.78 0.75 -6.16
CA ASP A 3 -11.12 1.15 -4.92
C ASP A 3 -9.60 0.96 -5.02
N ARG A 4 -8.84 1.91 -4.45
CA ARG A 4 -7.39 1.85 -4.34
C ARG A 4 -6.99 1.78 -2.88
N TYR A 5 -6.02 0.94 -2.57
CA TYR A 5 -5.49 0.75 -1.24
C TYR A 5 -3.99 1.01 -1.23
N PHE A 6 -3.53 1.78 -0.25
CA PHE A 6 -2.12 1.97 0.05
C PHE A 6 -1.69 0.96 1.11
N VAL A 7 -0.72 0.12 0.76
CA VAL A 7 -0.28 -1.02 1.57
C VAL A 7 1.23 -1.21 1.47
N GLU A 8 1.85 -1.84 2.47
CA GLU A 8 3.20 -2.37 2.28
C GLU A 8 3.12 -3.83 1.84
N GLU A 9 3.89 -4.17 0.83
CA GLU A 9 4.12 -5.54 0.36
C GLU A 9 5.51 -6.00 0.80
N ARG A 10 5.63 -7.22 1.32
CA ARG A 10 6.94 -7.79 1.63
C ARG A 10 7.58 -8.33 0.35
N ARG A 11 8.65 -7.69 -0.09
CA ARG A 11 9.46 -8.07 -1.26
C ARG A 11 10.90 -8.29 -0.84
N LEU A 12 11.47 -9.45 -1.19
CA LEU A 12 12.86 -9.80 -0.86
C LEU A 12 13.22 -9.58 0.63
N GLY A 13 12.27 -9.85 1.52
CA GLY A 13 12.43 -9.67 2.97
C GLY A 13 12.16 -8.26 3.50
N GLN A 14 12.08 -7.24 2.64
CA GLN A 14 11.83 -5.84 2.99
C GLN A 14 10.35 -5.47 2.77
N TRP A 15 9.86 -4.48 3.53
CA TRP A 15 8.52 -3.92 3.34
C TRP A 15 8.62 -2.75 2.37
N THR A 16 7.82 -2.79 1.30
CA THR A 16 7.83 -1.77 0.24
C THR A 16 6.42 -1.22 0.06
N PRO A 17 6.23 0.12 0.07
CA PRO A 17 4.92 0.73 -0.16
C PRO A 17 4.47 0.51 -1.61
N VAL A 18 3.20 0.11 -1.78
CA VAL A 18 2.58 -0.15 -3.07
C VAL A 18 1.11 0.29 -3.07
N VAL A 19 0.59 0.59 -4.26
CA VAL A 19 -0.86 0.79 -4.46
C VAL A 19 -1.46 -0.51 -5.00
N TYR A 20 -2.50 -0.99 -4.32
CA TYR A 20 -3.30 -2.11 -4.75
C TYR A 20 -4.65 -1.63 -5.27
N HIS A 21 -5.11 -2.20 -6.39
CA HIS A 21 -6.41 -1.89 -6.99
C HIS A 21 -7.37 -3.06 -6.75
N GLY A 22 -8.60 -2.76 -6.35
CA GLY A 22 -9.64 -3.78 -6.13
C GLY A 22 -10.07 -3.86 -4.68
N ALA A 23 -10.28 -5.07 -4.16
CA ALA A 23 -10.71 -5.28 -2.78
C ALA A 23 -9.55 -5.09 -1.78
N ALA A 24 -9.87 -4.71 -0.54
CA ALA A 24 -8.89 -4.56 0.53
C ALA A 24 -8.02 -5.83 0.68
N PRO A 25 -6.68 -5.73 0.54
CA PRO A 25 -5.79 -6.89 0.59
C PRO A 25 -5.51 -7.29 2.04
N ALA A 26 -6.47 -7.96 2.70
CA ALA A 26 -6.29 -8.47 4.07
C ALA A 26 -5.35 -9.69 4.15
N LYS A 27 -5.11 -10.36 3.02
CA LYS A 27 -4.19 -11.49 2.73
C LYS A 27 -4.64 -12.05 1.38
N LYS A 28 -4.15 -11.51 0.26
CA LYS A 28 -4.54 -12.03 -1.06
C LYS A 28 -3.37 -12.05 -2.01
N THR A 29 -3.01 -13.25 -2.43
CA THR A 29 -2.24 -13.57 -3.64
C THR A 29 -2.60 -12.57 -4.74
N ALA A 30 -1.63 -11.80 -5.24
CA ALA A 30 -1.86 -10.90 -6.37
C ALA A 30 -1.11 -11.41 -7.60
N GLY A 31 -1.86 -11.66 -8.69
CA GLY A 31 -1.28 -12.14 -9.95
C GLY A 31 -0.67 -13.55 -9.84
N GLY A 32 -1.28 -14.45 -9.07
CA GLY A 32 -0.79 -15.84 -8.92
C GLY A 32 0.41 -16.01 -7.99
N VAL A 33 0.98 -14.93 -7.46
CA VAL A 33 2.11 -14.97 -6.52
C VAL A 33 1.62 -14.71 -5.09
N ALA A 34 2.04 -15.56 -4.14
CA ALA A 34 1.78 -15.37 -2.72
C ALA A 34 2.49 -14.11 -2.22
N ARG A 35 1.76 -13.00 -2.14
CA ARG A 35 2.26 -11.72 -1.63
C ARG A 35 1.80 -11.52 -0.21
N VAL A 36 2.73 -11.14 0.66
CA VAL A 36 2.45 -10.81 2.04
C VAL A 36 2.28 -9.30 2.15
N PHE A 37 1.09 -8.87 2.53
CA PHE A 37 0.78 -7.46 2.80
C PHE A 37 0.73 -7.22 4.31
N ARG A 38 1.00 -6.00 4.77
CA ARG A 38 0.73 -5.61 6.15
C ARG A 38 -0.75 -5.73 6.47
N LYS A 39 -1.06 -6.03 7.74
CA LYS A 39 -2.41 -6.33 8.23
C LYS A 39 -3.43 -5.19 8.07
N ASP A 40 -2.96 -3.95 7.92
CA ASP A 40 -3.81 -2.75 7.94
C ASP A 40 -3.73 -1.99 6.60
N PRO A 41 -4.44 -2.43 5.56
CA PRO A 41 -4.49 -1.70 4.30
C PRO A 41 -5.28 -0.39 4.44
N ILE A 42 -4.73 0.71 3.93
CA ILE A 42 -5.39 2.03 3.98
C ILE A 42 -6.14 2.26 2.67
N LYS A 43 -7.44 2.55 2.73
CA LYS A 43 -8.20 2.96 1.55
C LYS A 43 -7.78 4.37 1.13
N ILE A 44 -7.31 4.51 -0.10
CA ILE A 44 -6.92 5.81 -0.66
C ILE A 44 -8.19 6.62 -0.95
N ASN A 45 -8.20 7.87 -0.52
CA ASN A 45 -9.28 8.80 -0.84
C ASN A 45 -9.32 9.02 -2.37
N PRO A 46 -10.48 9.01 -3.04
CA PRO A 46 -10.59 9.31 -4.47
C PRO A 46 -9.85 10.59 -4.91
N GLY A 47 -9.81 11.63 -4.07
CA GLY A 47 -9.07 12.86 -4.34
C GLY A 47 -7.54 12.70 -4.38
N HIS A 48 -7.03 11.60 -3.82
CA HIS A 48 -5.60 11.27 -3.73
C HIS A 48 -5.17 10.23 -4.78
N HIS A 49 -6.05 9.81 -5.69
CA HIS A 49 -5.72 8.85 -6.75
C HIS A 49 -4.62 9.33 -7.73
N ARG A 50 -4.34 10.64 -7.75
CA ARG A 50 -3.29 11.28 -8.54
C ARG A 50 -1.95 11.41 -7.81
N LEU A 51 -1.90 11.08 -6.51
CA LEU A 51 -0.69 11.21 -5.71
C LEU A 51 0.29 10.08 -6.04
N THR A 52 1.58 10.40 -6.01
CA THR A 52 2.66 9.42 -6.12
C THR A 52 2.78 8.57 -4.85
N LEU A 53 3.52 7.46 -4.91
CA LEU A 53 3.78 6.63 -3.72
C LEU A 53 4.45 7.41 -2.59
N ALA A 54 5.37 8.32 -2.90
CA ALA A 54 6.03 9.18 -1.91
C ALA A 54 5.01 10.12 -1.23
N GLN A 55 4.16 10.77 -2.00
CA GLN A 55 3.09 11.63 -1.47
C GLN A 55 2.05 10.84 -0.66
N LEU A 56 1.71 9.64 -1.10
CA LEU A 56 0.83 8.74 -0.33
C LEU A 56 1.49 8.32 0.98
N ALA A 57 2.81 8.09 1.00
CA ALA A 57 3.55 7.79 2.22
C ALA A 57 3.64 9.01 3.16
N GLU A 58 3.72 10.23 2.64
CA GLU A 58 3.61 11.45 3.46
C GLU A 58 2.21 11.61 4.08
N VAL A 59 1.15 11.30 3.33
CA VAL A 59 -0.24 11.47 3.80
C VAL A 59 -0.69 10.34 4.73
N TYR A 60 -0.33 9.09 4.42
CA TYR A 60 -0.82 7.89 5.10
C TYR A 60 0.25 7.16 5.92
N GLY A 61 1.52 7.53 5.78
CA GLY A 61 2.66 6.96 6.50
C GLY A 61 3.06 7.72 7.77
N VAL A 62 2.31 8.77 8.15
CA VAL A 62 2.59 9.62 9.32
C VAL A 62 2.72 8.83 10.64
N ASP A 63 1.99 7.72 10.78
CA ASP A 63 2.04 6.85 11.96
C ASP A 63 3.30 5.95 12.02
N GLY A 64 4.22 6.06 11.05
CA GLY A 64 5.37 5.15 10.92
C GLY A 64 4.98 3.71 10.56
N ARG A 65 3.71 3.48 10.21
CA ARG A 65 3.17 2.19 9.72
C ARG A 65 3.81 1.76 8.40
N PHE A 66 4.22 2.73 7.58
CA PHE A 66 4.86 2.52 6.29
C PHE A 66 6.34 2.87 6.42
N ARG A 67 7.17 1.89 6.80
CA ARG A 67 8.63 2.07 6.88
C ARG A 67 9.22 1.76 5.51
N GLY A 68 9.21 2.76 4.62
CA GLY A 68 9.77 2.57 3.30
C GLY A 68 10.01 3.79 2.44
N THR A 69 9.83 5.02 2.94
CA THR A 69 10.16 6.23 2.18
C THR A 69 10.93 7.21 3.06
N ALA A 70 12.14 6.84 3.44
CA ALA A 70 13.15 7.79 3.91
C ALA A 70 14.54 7.28 3.48
N PRO A 71 15.46 8.16 3.05
CA PRO A 71 15.35 9.63 2.94
C PRO A 71 14.76 10.12 1.61
#